data_AF-A0A8H7MCY4-F1
#
_entry.id   AF-A0A8H7MCY4-F1
#
_cell.length_a   1.000
_cell.length_b   1.000
_cell.length_c   1.000
_cell.angle_alpha   90.00
_cell.angle_beta   90.00
_cell.angle_gamma   90.00
#
_symmetry.space_group_name_H-M   'P 1'
#
loop_
_entity.id
_entity.type
_entity.pdbx_description
1 polymer ?
#
loop_
_entity_poly.entity_id
_entity_poly.type
_entity_poly.pdbx_seq_one_letter_code
_entity_poly.pdbx_strand_id
1 'polypeptide(L)'
;MPSPPLPENVRIARLSDLTRIGIVSTAAFFNSPVFHYFRPEYKDHLQDTVASYRASCAKEILDPDTVVIVAEDTLKEDESVSVFPELRRAYPPFHDQIPTYSSETRRVVVGVASLSLKAVPALSGQFLPDDENPEEHCNDPEDRGRDKYPEAFKLSFVTEEEQAKEK
;
A
#
# COMPACT_ATOMS: atom_id res chain seq x y z
N MET A 1 10.65 -26.93 -6.13
CA MET A 1 9.38 -27.38 -5.52
C MET A 1 8.27 -26.44 -6.01
N PRO A 2 7.04 -26.92 -6.27
CA PRO A 2 5.94 -26.02 -6.58
C PRO A 2 5.67 -25.10 -5.38
N SER A 3 5.52 -23.81 -5.64
CA SER A 3 5.14 -22.81 -4.64
C SER A 3 3.72 -23.13 -4.13
N PRO A 4 3.45 -23.05 -2.81
CA PRO A 4 2.10 -23.19 -2.29
C PRO A 4 1.20 -22.09 -2.88
N PRO A 5 -0.01 -22.43 -3.34
CA PRO A 5 -0.90 -21.45 -3.95
C PRO A 5 -1.28 -20.38 -2.92
N LEU A 6 -1.30 -19.12 -3.38
CA LEU A 6 -1.86 -18.03 -2.59
C LEU A 6 -3.36 -18.30 -2.31
N PRO A 7 -3.90 -17.82 -1.18
CA PRO A 7 -5.34 -17.81 -0.95
C PRO A 7 -6.10 -17.15 -2.12
N GLU A 8 -7.35 -17.57 -2.36
CA GLU A 8 -8.17 -17.11 -3.50
C GLU A 8 -8.35 -15.57 -3.57
N ASN A 9 -8.26 -14.92 -2.42
CA ASN A 9 -8.42 -13.47 -2.28
C ASN A 9 -7.09 -12.73 -2.09
N VAL A 10 -5.96 -13.37 -2.37
CA VAL A 10 -4.62 -12.77 -2.25
C VAL A 10 -3.88 -12.89 -3.58
N ARG A 11 -3.30 -11.80 -4.03
CA ARG A 11 -2.48 -11.76 -5.26
C ARG A 11 -1.33 -10.77 -5.14
N ILE A 12 -0.44 -10.78 -6.12
CA ILE A 12 0.59 -9.75 -6.29
C ILE A 12 -0.09 -8.43 -6.65
N ALA A 13 0.40 -7.34 -6.05
CA ALA A 13 -0.08 -5.99 -6.28
C ALA A 13 0.27 -5.51 -7.70
N ARG A 14 -0.57 -4.64 -8.23
CA ARG A 14 -0.38 -3.92 -9.51
C ARG A 14 -0.31 -2.43 -9.24
N LEU A 15 0.25 -1.66 -10.16
CA LEU A 15 0.28 -0.19 -10.05
C LEU A 15 -1.13 0.40 -10.08
N SER A 16 -2.08 -0.27 -10.73
CA SER A 16 -3.50 0.09 -10.70
C SER A 16 -4.16 -0.06 -9.31
N ASP A 17 -3.53 -0.75 -8.36
CA ASP A 17 -4.00 -0.86 -6.97
C ASP A 17 -3.65 0.36 -6.10
N LEU A 18 -2.70 1.21 -6.55
CA LEU A 18 -2.11 2.26 -5.73
C LEU A 18 -3.16 3.20 -5.12
N THR A 19 -4.16 3.60 -5.92
CA THR A 19 -5.27 4.46 -5.47
C THR A 19 -5.90 3.94 -4.18
N ARG A 20 -6.18 2.63 -4.12
CA ARG A 20 -6.82 1.97 -2.99
C ARG A 20 -5.83 1.65 -1.87
N ILE A 21 -4.61 1.24 -2.20
CA ILE A 21 -3.54 0.99 -1.23
C ILE A 21 -3.30 2.21 -0.33
N GLY A 22 -3.27 3.41 -0.90
CA GLY A 22 -3.09 4.64 -0.10
C GLY A 22 -4.18 4.84 0.95
N ILE A 23 -5.44 4.57 0.59
CA ILE A 23 -6.59 4.68 1.50
C ILE A 23 -6.56 3.60 2.58
N VAL A 24 -6.36 2.34 2.19
CA VAL A 24 -6.30 1.20 3.12
C VAL A 24 -5.16 1.35 4.11
N SER A 25 -3.97 1.74 3.64
CA SER A 25 -2.80 1.94 4.49
C SER A 25 -3.03 3.07 5.49
N THR A 26 -3.59 4.19 5.01
CA THR A 26 -3.92 5.33 5.86
C THR A 26 -4.97 4.95 6.91
N ALA A 27 -6.00 4.20 6.53
CA ALA A 27 -7.03 3.69 7.43
C ALA A 27 -6.46 2.74 8.50
N ALA A 28 -5.59 1.81 8.10
CA ALA A 28 -5.02 0.80 8.99
C ALA A 28 -4.13 1.42 10.07
N PHE A 29 -3.32 2.43 9.72
CA PHE A 29 -2.36 3.02 10.65
C PHE A 29 -2.88 4.23 11.40
N PHE A 30 -4.04 4.79 11.03
CA PHE A 30 -4.56 6.04 11.58
C PHE A 30 -4.52 6.12 13.12
N ASN A 31 -5.03 5.08 13.80
CA ASN A 31 -5.10 5.04 15.25
C ASN A 31 -3.76 4.66 15.93
N SER A 32 -2.71 4.40 15.15
CA SER A 32 -1.42 4.01 15.71
C SER A 32 -0.68 5.24 16.28
N PRO A 33 0.00 5.10 17.44
CA PRO A 33 0.84 6.18 17.98
C PRO A 33 1.94 6.61 17.01
N VAL A 34 2.43 5.64 16.22
CA VAL A 34 3.47 5.83 15.21
C VAL A 34 2.99 6.76 14.10
N PHE A 35 1.77 6.56 13.60
CA PHE A 35 1.17 7.43 12.60
C PHE A 35 1.08 8.88 13.11
N HIS A 36 0.54 9.08 14.30
CA HIS A 36 0.42 10.43 14.89
C HIS A 36 1.77 11.11 15.11
N TYR A 37 2.81 10.33 15.45
CA TYR A 37 4.16 10.85 15.62
C TYR A 37 4.80 11.28 14.29
N PHE A 38 4.70 10.45 13.25
CA PHE A 38 5.33 10.72 11.95
C PHE A 38 4.52 11.67 11.05
N ARG A 39 3.20 11.78 11.28
CA ARG A 39 2.28 12.55 10.45
C ARG A 39 1.61 13.69 11.24
N PRO A 40 2.32 14.59 11.93
CA PRO A 40 1.69 15.55 12.84
C PRO A 40 0.64 16.47 12.18
N GLU A 41 0.74 16.69 10.86
CA GLU A 41 -0.15 17.54 10.07
C GLU A 41 -1.29 16.77 9.36
N TYR A 42 -1.49 15.48 9.70
CA TYR A 42 -2.49 14.61 9.03
C TYR A 42 -3.91 15.18 9.03
N LYS A 43 -4.28 16.00 10.02
CA LYS A 43 -5.63 16.56 10.16
C LYS A 43 -6.00 17.51 9.04
N ASP A 44 -5.02 18.32 8.62
CA ASP A 44 -5.20 19.36 7.61
C ASP A 44 -4.69 18.90 6.23
N HIS A 45 -3.78 17.93 6.20
CA HIS A 45 -3.06 17.50 4.99
C HIS A 45 -3.05 15.98 4.80
N LEU A 46 -4.17 15.29 5.08
CA LEU A 46 -4.25 13.84 4.94
C LEU A 46 -3.98 13.32 3.51
N GLN A 47 -4.26 14.14 2.48
CA GLN A 47 -3.96 13.80 1.09
C GLN A 47 -2.47 13.54 0.87
N ASP A 48 -1.61 14.29 1.57
CA ASP A 48 -0.16 14.13 1.48
C ASP A 48 0.25 12.78 2.10
N THR A 49 -0.43 12.36 3.17
CA THR A 49 -0.24 11.04 3.78
C THR A 49 -0.65 9.92 2.85
N VAL A 50 -1.84 10.01 2.23
CA VAL A 50 -2.32 9.03 1.25
C VAL A 50 -1.35 8.93 0.07
N ALA A 51 -0.87 10.08 -0.44
CA ALA A 51 0.12 10.14 -1.51
C ALA A 51 1.48 9.55 -1.10
N SER A 52 1.92 9.76 0.14
CA SER A 52 3.15 9.15 0.68
C SER A 52 3.04 7.62 0.71
N TYR A 53 1.90 7.06 1.14
CA TYR A 53 1.67 5.61 1.10
C TYR A 53 1.67 5.07 -0.33
N ARG A 54 1.00 5.76 -1.27
CA ARG A 54 1.02 5.41 -2.71
C ARG A 54 2.44 5.39 -3.26
N ALA A 55 3.18 6.47 -3.07
CA ALA A 55 4.55 6.60 -3.57
C ALA A 55 5.48 5.55 -2.97
N SER A 56 5.34 5.26 -1.67
CA SER A 56 6.12 4.21 -1.01
C SER A 56 5.81 2.84 -1.60
N CYS A 57 4.54 2.50 -1.78
CA CYS A 57 4.14 1.22 -2.35
C CYS A 57 4.51 1.10 -3.84
N ALA A 58 4.41 2.17 -4.63
CA ALA A 58 4.84 2.17 -6.03
C ALA A 58 6.33 1.85 -6.17
N LYS A 59 7.17 2.43 -5.28
CA LYS A 59 8.61 2.10 -5.25
C LYS A 59 8.85 0.62 -4.92
N GLU A 60 8.08 0.06 -4.00
CA GLU A 60 8.22 -1.34 -3.59
C GLU A 60 7.71 -2.33 -4.64
N ILE A 61 6.64 -2.00 -5.36
CA ILE A 61 6.14 -2.81 -6.50
C ILE A 61 7.20 -2.87 -7.61
N LEU A 62 7.96 -1.80 -7.81
CA LEU A 62 9.00 -1.68 -8.83
C LEU A 62 10.39 -2.11 -8.35
N ASP A 63 10.54 -2.48 -7.08
CA ASP A 63 11.81 -2.95 -6.51
C ASP A 63 11.99 -4.45 -6.80
N PRO A 64 13.04 -4.87 -7.52
CA PRO A 64 13.27 -6.28 -7.84
C PRO A 64 13.46 -7.15 -6.58
N ASP A 65 13.88 -6.58 -5.46
CA ASP A 65 14.10 -7.31 -4.20
C ASP A 65 12.91 -7.25 -3.24
N THR A 66 11.75 -6.83 -3.73
CA THR A 66 10.52 -6.72 -2.94
C THR A 66 9.35 -7.39 -3.66
N VAL A 67 8.46 -8.03 -2.90
CA VAL A 67 7.17 -8.48 -3.40
C VAL A 67 6.06 -7.84 -2.57
N VAL A 68 5.16 -7.14 -3.25
CA VAL A 68 3.97 -6.55 -2.64
C VAL A 68 2.78 -7.45 -2.94
N ILE A 69 2.10 -7.89 -1.88
CA ILE A 69 0.88 -8.68 -1.98
C ILE A 69 -0.31 -7.87 -1.46
N VAL A 70 -1.45 -8.07 -2.11
CA VAL A 70 -2.72 -7.45 -1.74
C VAL A 70 -3.76 -8.51 -1.42
N ALA A 71 -4.57 -8.21 -0.41
CA ALA A 71 -5.80 -8.93 -0.13
C ALA A 71 -6.96 -8.17 -0.75
N GLU A 72 -7.88 -8.91 -1.37
CA GLU A 72 -9.07 -8.38 -2.03
C GLU A 72 -10.35 -8.78 -1.30
N ASP A 73 -11.34 -7.88 -1.31
CA ASP A 73 -12.71 -8.17 -0.90
C ASP A 73 -13.70 -7.33 -1.70
N THR A 74 -14.99 -7.61 -1.56
CA THR A 74 -16.07 -6.90 -2.25
C THR A 74 -16.22 -5.49 -1.69
N LEU A 75 -16.15 -4.48 -2.56
CA LEU A 75 -16.36 -3.09 -2.16
C LEU A 75 -17.83 -2.85 -1.74
N LYS A 76 -18.01 -2.26 -0.55
CA LYS A 76 -19.34 -1.82 -0.06
C LYS A 76 -19.53 -0.34 -0.34
N GLU A 77 -20.70 0.03 -0.86
CA GLU A 77 -21.01 1.43 -1.25
C GLU A 77 -20.93 2.41 -0.08
N ASP A 78 -21.17 1.94 1.14
CA ASP A 78 -21.19 2.72 2.37
C ASP A 78 -19.88 2.64 3.18
N GLU A 79 -18.82 2.03 2.64
CA GLU A 79 -17.56 1.85 3.38
C GLU A 79 -16.94 3.19 3.82
N SER A 80 -17.08 4.23 2.99
CA SER A 80 -16.64 5.61 3.28
C SER A 80 -17.32 6.24 4.51
N VAL A 81 -18.45 5.68 4.97
CA VAL A 81 -19.15 6.13 6.18
C VAL A 81 -18.44 5.62 7.43
N SER A 82 -17.76 4.48 7.34
CA SER A 82 -17.09 3.83 8.47
C SER A 82 -15.64 4.28 8.67
N VAL A 83 -15.07 5.05 7.74
CA VAL A 83 -13.76 5.69 7.93
C VAL A 83 -13.86 6.97 8.76
N PHE A 84 -12.73 7.38 9.34
CA PHE A 84 -12.63 8.61 10.11
C PHE A 84 -12.88 9.86 9.24
N PRO A 85 -13.37 10.97 9.83
CA PRO A 85 -13.85 12.14 9.09
C PRO A 85 -12.83 12.74 8.13
N GLU A 86 -11.55 12.76 8.52
CA GLU A 86 -10.46 13.30 7.72
C GLU A 86 -10.22 12.46 6.46
N LEU A 87 -10.27 11.12 6.57
CA LEU A 87 -10.10 10.22 5.42
C LEU A 87 -11.27 10.25 4.48
N ARG A 88 -12.48 10.52 4.97
CA ARG A 88 -13.65 10.67 4.09
C ARG A 88 -13.46 11.76 3.04
N ARG A 89 -12.70 12.82 3.34
CA ARG A 89 -12.37 13.89 2.38
C ARG A 89 -11.35 13.47 1.34
N ALA A 90 -10.55 12.44 1.65
CA ALA A 90 -9.56 11.87 0.75
C ALA A 90 -10.03 10.58 0.05
N TYR A 91 -11.21 10.08 0.41
CA TYR A 91 -11.79 8.89 -0.17
C TYR A 91 -12.19 9.15 -1.63
N PRO A 92 -11.66 8.41 -2.61
CA PRO A 92 -12.06 8.58 -4.01
C PRO A 92 -13.54 8.22 -4.20
N PRO A 93 -14.20 8.69 -5.27
CA PRO A 93 -15.50 8.18 -5.68
C PRO A 93 -15.51 6.65 -5.81
N PHE A 94 -16.64 6.00 -5.51
CA PHE A 94 -16.77 4.54 -5.50
C PHE A 94 -16.23 3.87 -6.78
N HIS A 95 -16.56 4.44 -7.94
CA HIS A 95 -16.14 3.90 -9.25
C HIS A 95 -14.64 4.04 -9.51
N ASP A 96 -13.98 5.03 -8.91
CA ASP A 96 -12.55 5.30 -9.11
C ASP A 96 -11.67 4.37 -8.24
N GLN A 97 -12.30 3.56 -7.38
CA GLN A 97 -11.62 2.64 -6.47
C GLN A 97 -11.59 1.21 -6.98
N ILE A 98 -12.39 0.90 -8.00
CA ILE A 98 -12.44 -0.43 -8.61
C ILE A 98 -11.51 -0.42 -9.81
N PRO A 99 -10.39 -1.16 -9.79
CA PRO A 99 -9.52 -1.25 -10.94
C PRO A 99 -10.26 -1.81 -12.15
N THR A 100 -9.91 -1.37 -13.36
CA THR A 100 -10.61 -1.76 -14.61
C THR A 100 -10.71 -3.28 -14.77
N TYR A 101 -9.66 -4.03 -14.43
CA TYR A 101 -9.64 -5.50 -14.51
C TYR A 101 -10.54 -6.19 -13.48
N SER A 102 -11.00 -5.47 -12.46
CA SER A 102 -11.83 -5.97 -11.36
C SER A 102 -13.28 -5.44 -11.43
N SER A 103 -13.63 -4.75 -12.51
CA SER A 103 -14.96 -4.15 -12.68
C SER A 103 -16.11 -5.17 -12.63
N GLU A 104 -15.88 -6.39 -13.11
CA GLU A 104 -16.87 -7.48 -13.10
C GLU A 104 -17.02 -8.12 -11.71
N THR A 105 -15.93 -8.27 -10.96
CA THR A 105 -15.92 -8.93 -9.65
C THR A 105 -16.20 -7.96 -8.50
N ARG A 106 -16.09 -6.65 -8.74
CA ARG A 106 -16.17 -5.57 -7.74
C ARG A 106 -15.22 -5.80 -6.55
N ARG A 107 -14.13 -6.52 -6.79
CA ARG A 107 -13.11 -6.78 -5.78
C ARG A 107 -12.15 -5.60 -5.71
N VAL A 108 -11.87 -5.12 -4.51
CA VAL A 108 -10.95 -4.02 -4.24
C VAL A 108 -9.92 -4.46 -3.21
N VAL A 109 -8.78 -3.78 -3.21
CA VAL A 109 -7.78 -3.98 -2.16
C VAL A 109 -8.35 -3.58 -0.80
N VAL A 110 -8.20 -4.47 0.17
CA VAL A 110 -8.56 -4.27 1.59
C VAL A 110 -7.37 -4.50 2.53
N GLY A 111 -6.27 -5.04 2.02
CA GLY A 111 -5.04 -5.21 2.78
C GLY A 111 -3.83 -5.21 1.85
N VAL A 112 -2.70 -4.75 2.38
CA VAL A 112 -1.42 -4.71 1.67
C VAL A 112 -0.33 -5.20 2.60
N ALA A 113 0.61 -5.98 2.06
CA ALA A 113 1.82 -6.37 2.74
C ALA A 113 3.00 -6.33 1.77
N SER A 114 4.15 -5.91 2.28
CA SER A 114 5.41 -5.82 1.56
C SER A 114 6.42 -6.76 2.17
N LEU A 115 7.07 -7.57 1.34
CA LEU A 115 7.99 -8.63 1.76
C LEU A 115 9.32 -8.45 1.04
N SER A 116 10.41 -8.38 1.82
CA SER A 116 11.76 -8.31 1.24
C SER A 116 12.26 -9.69 0.84
N LEU A 117 12.77 -9.80 -0.39
CA LEU A 117 13.35 -10.99 -0.99
C LEU A 117 14.86 -11.09 -0.77
N LYS A 118 15.47 -10.19 0.01
CA LYS A 118 16.92 -10.20 0.30
C LYS A 118 17.42 -11.53 0.86
N ALA A 119 16.58 -12.25 1.59
CA ALA A 119 16.89 -13.57 2.12
C ALA A 119 16.85 -14.69 1.05
N VAL A 120 16.27 -14.42 -0.12
CA VAL A 120 16.09 -15.38 -1.23
C VAL A 120 16.42 -14.71 -2.59
N PRO A 121 17.70 -14.41 -2.87
CA PRO A 121 18.12 -13.65 -4.07
C PRO A 121 17.71 -14.28 -5.40
N ALA A 122 17.50 -15.60 -5.43
CA ALA A 122 17.06 -16.33 -6.63
C ALA A 122 15.67 -15.90 -7.14
N LEU A 123 14.86 -15.25 -6.30
CA LEU A 123 13.53 -14.74 -6.64
C LEU A 123 13.52 -13.26 -7.07
N SER A 124 14.68 -12.59 -7.05
CA SER A 124 14.79 -11.17 -7.40
C SER A 124 14.30 -10.93 -8.84
N GLY A 125 13.49 -9.90 -9.02
CA GLY A 125 12.91 -9.48 -10.29
C GLY A 125 11.77 -10.34 -10.82
N GLN A 126 11.43 -11.47 -10.17
CA GLN A 126 10.39 -12.38 -10.68
C GLN A 126 8.95 -11.85 -10.55
N PHE A 127 8.75 -10.81 -9.73
CA PHE A 127 7.42 -10.27 -9.41
C PHE A 127 7.22 -8.84 -9.88
N LEU A 128 8.15 -8.32 -10.70
CA LEU A 128 7.98 -7.01 -11.31
C LEU A 128 6.78 -7.04 -12.27
N PRO A 129 5.93 -5.99 -12.28
CA PRO A 129 4.82 -5.90 -13.22
C PRO A 129 5.35 -5.74 -14.65
N ASP A 130 4.73 -6.43 -15.60
CA ASP A 130 5.01 -6.26 -17.03
C ASP A 130 4.38 -4.94 -17.52
N ASP A 131 5.20 -4.02 -18.03
CA ASP A 131 4.81 -2.82 -18.78
C ASP A 131 3.75 -1.88 -18.12
N GLU A 132 3.64 -1.85 -16.79
CA GLU A 132 2.77 -0.88 -16.11
C GLU A 132 3.49 0.47 -15.88
N ASN A 133 2.91 1.58 -16.35
CA ASN A 133 3.45 2.92 -16.15
C ASN A 133 2.94 3.52 -14.81
N PRO A 134 3.81 3.79 -13.81
CA PRO A 134 3.39 4.32 -12.51
C PRO A 134 2.74 5.72 -12.59
N GLU A 135 3.07 6.52 -13.60
CA GLU A 135 2.56 7.89 -13.72
C GLU A 135 1.09 7.96 -14.17
N GLU A 136 0.54 6.90 -14.75
CA GLU A 136 -0.85 6.89 -15.25
C GLU A 136 -1.90 6.63 -14.15
N HIS A 137 -1.47 6.23 -12.94
CA HIS A 137 -2.37 5.61 -11.97
C HIS A 137 -2.69 6.45 -10.72
N CYS A 138 -2.09 7.63 -10.54
CA CYS A 138 -2.31 8.45 -9.32
C CYS A 138 -2.31 9.97 -9.59
N ASN A 139 -3.45 10.63 -9.32
CA ASN A 139 -3.55 12.09 -9.25
C ASN A 139 -3.12 12.58 -7.85
N ASP A 140 -1.83 12.50 -7.55
CA ASP A 140 -1.30 12.92 -6.26
C ASP A 140 -1.05 14.45 -6.21
N PRO A 141 -1.09 15.08 -5.02
CA PRO A 141 -0.74 16.48 -4.85
C PRO A 141 0.72 16.76 -5.26
N GLU A 142 0.95 17.93 -5.87
CA GLU A 142 2.28 18.41 -6.30
C GLU A 142 3.19 18.73 -5.10
N ASP A 143 2.63 19.25 -4.01
CA ASP A 143 3.35 19.54 -2.78
C ASP A 143 3.17 18.41 -1.75
N ARG A 144 4.13 17.49 -1.74
CA ARG A 144 4.22 16.38 -0.77
C ARG A 144 5.15 16.69 0.42
N GLY A 145 5.77 17.87 0.43
CA GLY A 145 6.85 18.23 1.37
C GLY A 145 6.38 18.60 2.77
N ARG A 146 5.07 18.78 2.96
CA ARG A 146 4.46 19.00 4.27
C ARG A 146 4.41 17.72 5.09
N ASP A 147 4.45 16.57 4.43
CA ASP A 147 4.59 15.30 5.10
C ASP A 147 6.06 15.05 5.50
N LYS A 148 6.34 15.11 6.81
CA LYS A 148 7.70 15.05 7.35
C LYS A 148 8.33 13.65 7.29
N TYR A 149 7.62 12.63 6.81
CA TYR A 149 8.15 11.27 6.75
C TYR A 149 7.73 10.50 5.47
N PRO A 150 8.18 10.88 4.28
CA PRO A 150 7.62 10.40 3.02
C PRO A 150 7.75 8.88 2.77
N GLU A 151 8.55 8.15 3.55
CA GLU A 151 8.72 6.70 3.45
C GLU A 151 7.89 5.97 4.51
N ALA A 152 6.71 5.47 4.13
CA ALA A 152 5.75 4.94 5.11
C ALA A 152 5.96 3.45 5.47
N PHE A 153 6.72 2.70 4.67
CA PHE A 153 6.80 1.23 4.75
C PHE A 153 8.14 0.66 5.21
N LYS A 154 9.14 1.49 5.56
CA LYS A 154 10.38 1.00 6.22
C LYS A 154 10.14 0.66 7.70
N LEU A 155 9.18 -0.22 7.97
CA LEU A 155 9.09 -0.96 9.21
C LEU A 155 9.70 -2.35 8.95
N SER A 156 11.02 -2.41 8.97
CA SER A 156 11.72 -3.69 9.06
C SER A 156 11.38 -4.30 10.41
N PHE A 157 10.59 -5.37 10.42
CA PHE A 157 10.58 -6.28 11.56
C PHE A 157 11.97 -6.91 11.63
N VAL A 158 12.81 -6.41 12.55
CA VAL A 158 14.02 -7.12 12.95
C VAL A 158 13.53 -8.40 13.60
N THR A 159 13.60 -9.52 12.88
CA THR A 159 13.46 -10.83 13.48
C THR A 159 14.59 -11.00 14.50
N GLU A 160 14.29 -11.53 15.68
CA GLU A 160 15.19 -11.64 16.84
C GLU A 160 16.53 -12.37 16.57
N GLU A 161 16.77 -12.88 15.36
CA GLU A 161 18.04 -13.52 14.98
C GLU A 161 19.24 -12.55 14.87
N GLU A 162 19.02 -11.24 14.65
CA GLU A 162 20.15 -10.28 14.62
C GLU A 162 20.67 -9.87 16.00
N GLN A 163 19.90 -10.08 17.09
CA GLN A 163 20.40 -9.79 18.46
C GLN A 163 21.35 -10.86 19.01
N ALA A 164 21.49 -12.01 18.33
CA ALA A 164 22.36 -13.09 18.77
C ALA A 164 23.82 -13.00 18.28
N LYS A 165 24.16 -12.01 17.43
CA LYS A 165 25.52 -11.84 16.89
C LYS A 165 26.35 -10.72 17.52
N GLU A 166 25.79 -9.99 18.48
CA GLU A 166 26.49 -8.86 19.13
C GLU A 166 26.69 -9.04 20.64
N LYS A 167 26.88 -10.29 21.08
CA LYS A 167 27.37 -10.62 22.43
C LYS A 167 28.65 -11.45 22.40
#